data_AF-A0A1F8CSA7-F1
#
_entry.id   AF-A0A1F8CSA7-F1
#
_cell.length_a   1.000
_cell.length_b   1.000
_cell.length_c   1.000
_cell.angle_alpha   90.00
_cell.angle_beta   90.00
_cell.angle_gamma   90.00
#
_symmetry.space_group_name_H-M   'P 1'
#
loop_
_entity.id
_entity.type
_entity.pdbx_description
1 polymer ?
#
loop_
_entity_poly.entity_id
_entity_poly.type
_entity_poly.pdbx_seq_one_letter_code
_entity_poly.pdbx_strand_id
1 'polypeptide(L)'
;MGDFIDYYYIMLEREMNYSEREEQLNKRIIKDYLRFGSVEEVFRRSNFDLPISTSGVHRLIDKWGVVKAAGPNTELGEVIMFLEKLAREKIPLETLYSKLPPSFETSKVTLHRVLSCIKHGLVRRVGVGLVVTPEGDESQMLIGRDISTPRAEFGKYYGNLSIPVGFSKKGESRQDSLTRVLQREVFSALTVEREFPYELLDGDLRPFMQLYLADTVVSIYHLEIPYQLAQRAESWVLSDLRFEAIENVLAESETKTYRSGVFEVAKHYIDFSSRGLVQVPPLLSISDLNLAFNPALARIYV
;
A
#
# COMPACT_ATOMS: atom_id res chain seq x y z
N MET A 1 31.43 0.17 32.24
CA MET A 1 30.18 0.87 31.83
C MET A 1 29.31 0.03 30.89
N GLY A 2 29.89 -0.90 30.09
CA GLY A 2 29.13 -1.90 29.33
C GLY A 2 28.47 -2.99 30.20
N ASP A 3 29.14 -3.45 31.25
CA ASP A 3 28.61 -4.55 32.10
C ASP A 3 27.35 -4.20 32.91
N PHE A 4 27.06 -2.90 33.09
CA PHE A 4 25.89 -2.46 33.87
C PHE A 4 24.61 -2.39 33.03
N ILE A 5 24.74 -2.20 31.71
CA ILE A 5 23.61 -2.17 30.76
C ILE A 5 23.15 -3.60 30.46
N ASP A 6 24.09 -4.53 30.27
CA ASP A 6 23.78 -5.95 30.06
C ASP A 6 23.14 -6.57 31.32
N TYR A 7 23.58 -6.17 32.52
CA TYR A 7 22.96 -6.66 33.76
C TYR A 7 21.52 -6.14 33.95
N TYR A 8 21.23 -4.91 33.50
CA TYR A 8 19.88 -4.32 33.58
C TYR A 8 18.93 -4.97 32.57
N TYR A 9 19.41 -5.29 31.37
CA TYR A 9 18.63 -6.05 30.37
C TYR A 9 18.36 -7.49 30.84
N ILE A 10 19.36 -8.16 31.43
CA ILE A 10 19.21 -9.51 31.98
C ILE A 10 18.29 -9.51 33.22
N MET A 11 18.31 -8.45 34.04
CA MET A 11 17.40 -8.28 35.18
C MET A 11 15.95 -8.00 34.74
N LEU A 12 15.74 -7.13 33.76
CA LEU A 12 14.41 -6.82 33.22
C LEU A 12 13.77 -8.04 32.54
N GLU A 13 14.56 -8.85 31.83
CA GLU A 13 14.05 -10.11 31.30
C GLU A 13 13.64 -11.06 32.43
N ARG A 14 14.36 -11.11 33.56
CA ARG A 14 14.11 -12.04 34.68
C ARG A 14 12.85 -11.77 35.51
N GLU A 15 12.31 -10.55 35.49
CA GLU A 15 11.11 -10.19 36.28
C GLU A 15 9.79 -10.27 35.48
N MET A 16 9.85 -10.41 34.16
CA MET A 16 8.65 -10.55 33.34
C MET A 16 8.02 -11.93 33.49
N ASN A 17 6.71 -11.97 33.78
CA ASN A 17 5.95 -13.22 33.77
C ASN A 17 5.85 -13.75 32.33
N TYR A 18 5.69 -15.07 32.17
CA TYR A 18 5.55 -15.74 30.88
C TYR A 18 4.54 -15.06 29.95
N SER A 19 3.40 -14.63 30.51
CA SER A 19 2.35 -13.92 29.76
C SER A 19 2.81 -12.59 29.15
N GLU A 20 3.67 -11.85 29.84
CA GLU A 20 4.15 -10.55 29.35
C GLU A 20 5.19 -10.74 28.24
N ARG A 21 6.04 -11.76 28.37
CA ARG A 21 7.00 -12.12 27.32
C ARG A 21 6.29 -12.62 26.07
N GLU A 22 5.25 -13.43 26.23
CA GLU A 22 4.41 -13.90 25.11
C GLU A 22 3.74 -12.73 24.40
N GLU A 23 3.16 -11.79 25.14
CA GLU A 23 2.51 -10.61 24.54
C GLU A 23 3.52 -9.72 23.79
N GLN A 24 4.71 -9.48 24.35
CA GLN A 24 5.76 -8.73 23.66
C GLN A 24 6.25 -9.41 22.38
N LEU A 25 6.46 -10.73 22.42
CA LEU A 25 6.80 -11.52 21.25
C LEU A 25 5.71 -11.38 20.18
N ASN A 26 4.44 -11.50 20.57
CA ASN A 26 3.32 -11.38 19.66
C ASN A 26 3.24 -9.99 19.02
N LYS A 27 3.38 -8.93 19.83
CA LYS A 27 3.44 -7.54 19.34
C LYS A 27 4.58 -7.34 18.34
N ARG A 28 5.76 -7.91 18.61
CA ARG A 28 6.90 -7.87 17.68
C ARG A 28 6.56 -8.55 16.35
N ILE A 29 5.96 -9.74 16.38
CA ILE A 29 5.56 -10.46 15.16
C ILE A 29 4.54 -9.64 14.34
N ILE A 30 3.57 -9.02 15.01
CA ILE A 30 2.54 -8.20 14.34
C ILE A 30 3.17 -6.92 13.76
N LYS A 31 4.08 -6.29 14.49
CA LYS A 31 4.87 -5.15 13.99
C LYS A 31 5.65 -5.51 12.72
N ASP A 32 6.36 -6.63 12.74
CA ASP A 32 7.13 -7.11 11.58
C ASP A 32 6.18 -7.44 10.41
N TYR A 33 5.02 -8.04 10.68
CA TYR A 33 4.01 -8.29 9.66
C TYR A 33 3.49 -7.02 9.00
N LEU A 34 3.14 -5.99 9.79
CA LEU A 34 2.66 -4.71 9.25
C LEU A 34 3.75 -4.00 8.44
N ARG A 35 5.01 -4.08 8.86
CA ARG A 35 6.14 -3.53 8.12
C ARG A 35 6.36 -4.24 6.78
N PHE A 36 6.45 -5.55 6.78
CA PHE A 36 6.87 -6.33 5.62
C PHE A 36 5.73 -6.80 4.71
N GLY A 37 4.52 -6.93 5.23
CA GLY A 37 3.30 -7.23 4.48
C GLY A 37 3.12 -8.69 4.05
N SER A 38 3.95 -9.62 4.51
CA SER A 38 3.74 -11.07 4.29
C SER A 38 4.34 -11.89 5.44
N VAL A 39 3.78 -13.07 5.69
CA VAL A 39 4.30 -13.97 6.73
C VAL A 39 5.66 -14.52 6.30
N GLU A 40 5.81 -14.84 5.02
CA GLU A 40 7.06 -15.36 4.45
C GLU A 40 8.21 -14.37 4.63
N GLU A 41 7.98 -13.06 4.41
CA GLU A 41 9.01 -12.05 4.62
C GLU A 41 9.34 -11.87 6.11
N VAL A 42 8.37 -12.02 7.01
CA VAL A 42 8.62 -12.02 8.47
C VAL A 42 9.59 -13.14 8.85
N PHE A 43 9.35 -14.37 8.38
CA PHE A 43 10.27 -15.49 8.62
C PHE A 43 11.63 -15.30 7.94
N ARG A 44 11.65 -14.79 6.71
CA ARG A 44 12.90 -14.53 5.99
C ARG A 44 13.78 -13.52 6.74
N ARG A 45 13.18 -12.46 7.29
CA ARG A 45 13.88 -11.41 8.04
C ARG A 45 14.34 -11.86 9.41
N SER A 46 13.69 -12.87 9.98
CA SER A 46 14.09 -13.49 11.23
C SER A 46 15.04 -14.68 11.03
N ASN A 47 15.59 -14.91 9.84
CA ASN A 47 16.37 -16.11 9.48
C ASN A 47 15.67 -17.44 9.83
N PHE A 48 14.33 -17.45 9.79
CA PHE A 48 13.48 -18.57 10.18
C PHE A 48 13.57 -18.98 11.67
N ASP A 49 14.18 -18.15 12.53
CA ASP A 49 14.39 -18.43 13.96
C ASP A 49 13.23 -18.00 14.87
N LEU A 50 12.02 -17.85 14.34
CA LEU A 50 10.87 -17.48 15.16
C LEU A 50 10.38 -18.70 15.98
N PRO A 51 10.08 -18.52 17.29
CA PRO A 51 9.56 -19.59 18.16
C PRO A 51 8.07 -19.90 17.90
N ILE A 52 7.61 -19.69 16.67
CA ILE A 52 6.23 -19.91 16.22
C ILE A 52 6.27 -20.43 14.79
N SER A 53 5.34 -21.31 14.44
CA SER A 53 5.21 -21.81 13.06
C SER A 53 4.54 -20.77 12.14
N THR A 54 4.70 -20.92 10.82
CA THR A 54 4.00 -20.09 9.82
C THR A 54 2.49 -20.05 10.05
N SER A 55 1.89 -21.21 10.33
CA SER A 55 0.46 -21.32 10.68
C SER A 55 0.12 -20.62 12.00
N GLY A 56 1.04 -20.66 12.96
CA GLY A 56 0.92 -19.91 14.22
C GLY A 56 0.89 -18.41 13.99
N VAL A 57 1.75 -17.88 13.13
CA VAL A 57 1.74 -16.45 12.75
C VAL A 57 0.43 -16.06 12.07
N HIS A 58 -0.09 -16.88 11.15
CA HIS A 58 -1.40 -16.61 10.54
C HIS A 58 -2.53 -16.56 11.57
N ARG A 59 -2.57 -17.51 12.51
CA ARG A 59 -3.57 -17.51 13.60
C ARG A 59 -3.40 -16.31 14.53
N LEU A 60 -2.16 -15.91 14.79
CA LEU A 60 -1.86 -14.74 15.61
C LEU A 60 -2.40 -13.47 14.95
N ILE A 61 -2.14 -13.28 13.66
CA ILE A 61 -2.66 -12.16 12.86
C ILE A 61 -4.18 -12.10 12.91
N ASP A 62 -4.85 -13.25 12.71
CA ASP A 62 -6.32 -13.33 12.77
C ASP A 62 -6.84 -13.00 14.18
N LYS A 63 -6.21 -13.53 15.23
CA LYS A 63 -6.53 -13.23 16.63
C LYS A 63 -6.32 -11.75 16.98
N TRP A 64 -5.34 -11.10 16.33
CA TRP A 64 -5.04 -9.68 16.52
C TRP A 64 -6.01 -8.74 15.78
N GLY A 65 -6.89 -9.28 14.94
CA GLY A 65 -7.79 -8.47 14.10
C GLY A 65 -7.09 -7.80 12.92
N VAL A 66 -5.88 -8.24 12.54
CA VAL A 66 -5.14 -7.63 11.44
C VAL A 66 -5.63 -8.17 10.11
N VAL A 67 -6.02 -7.28 9.20
CA VAL A 67 -6.45 -7.66 7.85
C VAL A 67 -5.22 -7.99 7.01
N LYS A 68 -5.11 -9.27 6.63
CA LYS A 68 -3.99 -9.79 5.86
C LYS A 68 -3.83 -9.05 4.53
N ALA A 69 -2.59 -8.91 4.08
CA ALA A 69 -2.26 -8.34 2.78
C ALA A 69 -2.97 -9.05 1.62
N ALA A 70 -3.13 -8.34 0.51
CA ALA A 70 -3.79 -8.86 -0.70
C ALA A 70 -3.08 -10.06 -1.36
N GLY A 71 -1.88 -10.42 -0.88
CA GLY A 71 -1.01 -11.46 -1.44
C GLY A 71 0.05 -10.89 -2.39
N PRO A 72 1.00 -11.72 -2.84
CA PRO A 72 2.01 -11.31 -3.81
C PRO A 72 1.32 -11.01 -5.15
N ASN A 73 1.24 -9.73 -5.49
CA ASN A 73 0.88 -9.30 -6.82
C ASN A 73 2.14 -9.35 -7.70
N THR A 74 2.58 -10.56 -8.09
CA THR A 74 3.85 -10.77 -8.82
C THR A 74 3.91 -9.98 -10.14
N GLU A 75 5.02 -9.24 -10.23
CA GLU A 75 5.92 -8.98 -11.36
C GLU A 75 5.37 -8.39 -12.67
N LEU A 76 4.59 -7.31 -12.56
CA LEU A 76 4.40 -6.43 -13.72
C LEU A 76 5.76 -5.98 -14.30
N GLY A 77 6.81 -5.83 -13.48
CA GLY A 77 8.18 -5.55 -13.93
C GLY A 77 8.77 -6.64 -14.84
N GLU A 78 8.73 -7.92 -14.46
CA GLU A 78 9.15 -9.03 -15.33
C GLU A 78 8.37 -9.04 -16.64
N VAL A 79 7.06 -8.80 -16.56
CA VAL A 79 6.21 -8.79 -17.74
C VAL A 79 6.56 -7.61 -18.64
N ILE A 80 6.78 -6.41 -18.10
CA ILE A 80 7.23 -5.25 -18.88
C ILE A 80 8.57 -5.54 -19.55
N MET A 81 9.56 -6.07 -18.81
CA MET A 81 10.86 -6.45 -19.35
C MET A 81 10.73 -7.48 -20.48
N PHE A 82 9.86 -8.49 -20.28
CA PHE A 82 9.56 -9.49 -21.31
C PHE A 82 8.93 -8.84 -22.54
N LEU A 83 7.98 -7.93 -22.37
CA LEU A 83 7.30 -7.25 -23.47
C LEU A 83 8.22 -6.28 -24.21
N GLU A 84 9.11 -5.59 -23.52
CA GLU A 84 10.14 -4.75 -24.13
C GLU A 84 11.05 -5.60 -25.03
N LYS A 85 11.55 -6.73 -24.52
CA LYS A 85 12.34 -7.68 -25.31
C LYS A 85 11.55 -8.22 -26.51
N LEU A 86 10.28 -8.57 -26.32
CA LEU A 86 9.40 -9.03 -27.39
C LEU A 86 9.25 -7.97 -28.50
N ALA A 87 9.08 -6.71 -28.12
CA ALA A 87 8.94 -5.59 -29.06
C ALA A 87 10.26 -5.27 -29.79
N ARG A 88 11.41 -5.35 -29.10
CA ARG A 88 12.73 -5.08 -29.67
C ARG A 88 13.21 -6.20 -30.59
N GLU A 89 13.05 -7.46 -30.17
CA GLU A 89 13.54 -8.62 -30.91
C GLU A 89 12.55 -9.08 -32.00
N LYS A 90 11.27 -8.69 -31.93
CA LYS A 90 10.20 -9.06 -32.88
C LYS A 90 10.08 -10.58 -33.12
N ILE A 91 10.37 -11.38 -32.10
CA ILE A 91 10.24 -12.84 -32.15
C ILE A 91 8.93 -13.32 -31.53
N PRO A 92 8.46 -14.54 -31.86
CA PRO A 92 7.29 -15.12 -31.21
C PRO A 92 7.45 -15.25 -29.70
N LEU A 93 6.34 -15.07 -28.96
CA LEU A 93 6.31 -15.10 -27.50
C LEU A 93 6.90 -16.39 -26.94
N GLU A 94 6.53 -17.52 -27.52
CA GLU A 94 7.03 -18.87 -27.23
C GLU A 94 8.55 -18.92 -27.28
N THR A 95 9.12 -18.37 -28.36
CA THR A 95 10.55 -18.40 -28.65
C THR A 95 11.34 -17.51 -27.70
N LEU A 96 10.76 -16.38 -27.28
CA LEU A 96 11.38 -15.53 -26.27
C LEU A 96 11.29 -16.17 -24.88
N TYR A 97 10.13 -16.75 -24.54
CA TYR A 97 9.90 -17.39 -23.24
C TYR A 97 10.86 -18.54 -22.98
N SER A 98 11.11 -19.38 -24.00
CA SER A 98 12.07 -20.49 -23.90
C SER A 98 13.52 -20.05 -23.67
N LYS A 99 13.84 -18.77 -23.89
CA LYS A 99 15.19 -18.21 -23.72
C LYS A 99 15.37 -17.46 -22.40
N LEU A 100 14.35 -17.43 -21.54
CA LEU A 100 14.42 -16.73 -20.26
C LEU A 100 15.20 -17.53 -19.22
N PRO A 101 15.88 -16.83 -18.28
CA PRO A 101 16.59 -17.50 -17.20
C PRO A 101 15.63 -18.23 -16.26
N PRO A 102 16.09 -19.29 -15.56
CA PRO A 102 15.29 -19.99 -14.55
C PRO A 102 14.81 -19.11 -13.38
N SER A 103 15.39 -17.92 -13.22
CA SER A 103 14.96 -16.91 -12.24
C SER A 103 13.68 -16.18 -12.63
N PHE A 104 13.17 -16.36 -13.85
CA PHE A 104 11.93 -15.75 -14.31
C PHE A 104 10.73 -16.54 -13.75
N GLU A 105 10.01 -15.94 -12.79
CA GLU A 105 8.96 -16.65 -12.06
C GLU A 105 7.60 -16.59 -12.77
N THR A 106 7.41 -15.63 -13.68
CA THR A 106 6.13 -15.47 -14.38
C THR A 106 5.86 -16.61 -15.38
N SER A 107 4.69 -17.25 -15.26
CA SER A 107 4.29 -18.33 -16.19
C SER A 107 3.89 -17.81 -17.58
N LYS A 108 4.11 -18.64 -18.62
CA LYS A 108 3.65 -18.35 -19.99
C LYS A 108 2.16 -18.01 -20.08
N VAL A 109 1.33 -18.72 -19.32
CA VAL A 109 -0.12 -18.45 -19.24
C VAL A 109 -0.38 -17.06 -18.67
N THR A 110 0.35 -16.67 -17.64
CA THR A 110 0.27 -15.31 -17.08
C THR A 110 0.69 -14.27 -18.11
N LEU A 111 1.76 -14.50 -18.88
CA LEU A 111 2.21 -13.60 -19.96
C LEU A 111 1.15 -13.39 -21.04
N HIS A 112 0.57 -14.45 -21.60
CA HIS A 112 -0.53 -14.31 -22.57
C HIS A 112 -1.73 -13.58 -21.99
N ARG A 113 -2.06 -13.88 -20.73
CA ARG A 113 -3.15 -13.23 -20.02
C ARG A 113 -2.84 -11.74 -19.79
N VAL A 114 -1.59 -11.34 -19.54
CA VAL A 114 -1.19 -9.92 -19.39
C VAL A 114 -1.21 -9.21 -20.74
N LEU A 115 -0.64 -9.81 -21.78
CA LEU A 115 -0.69 -9.29 -23.15
C LEU A 115 -2.11 -9.06 -23.64
N SER A 116 -3.01 -10.01 -23.37
CA SER A 116 -4.43 -9.84 -23.67
C SER A 116 -5.01 -8.66 -22.90
N CYS A 117 -4.76 -8.55 -21.59
CA CYS A 117 -5.24 -7.42 -20.80
C CYS A 117 -4.70 -6.07 -21.30
N ILE A 118 -3.41 -5.97 -21.64
CA ILE A 118 -2.82 -4.74 -22.21
C ILE A 118 -3.45 -4.40 -23.56
N LYS A 119 -3.59 -5.38 -24.45
CA LYS A 119 -4.23 -5.20 -25.77
C LYS A 119 -5.67 -4.70 -25.68
N HIS A 120 -6.39 -5.10 -24.64
CA HIS A 120 -7.79 -4.74 -24.44
C HIS A 120 -7.97 -3.61 -23.40
N GLY A 121 -6.90 -3.00 -22.89
CA GLY A 121 -6.98 -1.96 -21.85
C GLY A 121 -7.59 -2.42 -20.52
N LEU A 122 -7.58 -3.73 -20.24
CA LEU A 122 -8.26 -4.32 -19.08
C LEU A 122 -7.40 -4.25 -17.82
N VAL A 123 -8.01 -3.73 -16.76
CA VAL A 123 -7.40 -3.62 -15.44
C VAL A 123 -7.41 -4.97 -14.72
N ARG A 124 -6.27 -5.36 -14.16
CA ARG A 124 -6.09 -6.67 -13.54
C ARG A 124 -6.08 -6.59 -12.04
N ARG A 125 -5.55 -5.51 -11.48
CA ARG A 125 -5.36 -5.32 -10.04
C ARG A 125 -6.30 -4.23 -9.54
N VAL A 126 -6.68 -4.36 -8.28
CA VAL A 126 -7.46 -3.34 -7.58
C VAL A 126 -6.65 -2.84 -6.39
N GLY A 127 -6.74 -1.55 -6.13
CA GLY A 127 -6.13 -0.90 -4.98
C GLY A 127 -7.13 0.03 -4.30
N VAL A 128 -6.75 0.45 -3.11
CA VAL A 128 -7.48 1.44 -2.31
C VAL A 128 -6.50 2.51 -1.86
N GLY A 129 -6.87 3.77 -2.07
CA GLY A 129 -6.15 4.94 -1.56
C GLY A 129 -7.06 5.77 -0.66
N LEU A 130 -6.45 6.50 0.26
CA LEU A 130 -7.15 7.33 1.23
C LEU A 130 -6.61 8.76 1.17
N VAL A 131 -7.49 9.72 0.99
CA VAL A 131 -7.24 11.10 1.43
C VAL A 131 -7.72 11.18 2.86
N VAL A 132 -6.76 11.24 3.80
CA VAL A 132 -7.06 11.36 5.23
C VAL A 132 -6.92 12.82 5.63
N THR A 133 -7.98 13.42 6.15
CA THR A 133 -7.99 14.82 6.63
C THR A 133 -8.23 14.86 8.13
N PRO A 134 -7.66 15.83 8.86
CA PRO A 134 -7.99 16.04 10.25
C PRO A 134 -9.39 16.66 10.38
N GLU A 135 -10.06 16.36 11.48
CA GLU A 135 -11.39 16.90 11.78
C GLU A 135 -11.42 18.43 11.71
N GLY A 136 -12.33 18.96 10.89
CA GLY A 136 -12.53 20.41 10.72
C GLY A 136 -11.55 21.12 9.79
N ASP A 137 -10.64 20.41 9.11
CA ASP A 137 -9.74 20.99 8.10
C ASP A 137 -9.57 20.07 6.87
N GLU A 138 -10.44 20.23 5.89
CA GLU A 138 -10.36 19.53 4.60
C GLU A 138 -9.29 20.11 3.65
N SER A 139 -8.61 21.19 4.01
CA SER A 139 -7.56 21.79 3.16
C SER A 139 -6.21 21.08 3.29
N GLN A 140 -6.12 20.08 4.16
CA GLN A 140 -4.91 19.31 4.41
C GLN A 140 -5.14 17.83 4.21
N MET A 141 -4.11 17.12 3.73
CA MET A 141 -4.13 15.67 3.61
C MET A 141 -2.92 15.04 4.30
N LEU A 142 -3.11 13.85 4.85
CA LEU A 142 -2.04 13.06 5.46
C LEU A 142 -1.08 12.54 4.37
N ILE A 143 0.18 12.92 4.48
CA ILE A 143 1.27 12.50 3.61
C ILE A 143 2.42 11.94 4.45
N GLY A 144 3.09 10.91 3.94
CA GLY A 144 4.34 10.41 4.49
C GLY A 144 5.33 10.01 3.40
N ARG A 145 6.60 9.80 3.76
CA ARG A 145 7.62 9.27 2.84
C ARG A 145 7.55 7.76 2.81
N ASP A 146 7.39 7.17 1.63
CA ASP A 146 7.35 5.72 1.45
C ASP A 146 8.75 5.11 1.64
N ILE A 147 8.93 4.40 2.76
CA ILE A 147 10.18 3.70 3.11
C ILE A 147 10.09 2.19 2.88
N SER A 148 9.02 1.73 2.23
CA SER A 148 8.83 0.33 1.94
C SER A 148 9.52 -0.10 0.64
N THR A 149 9.56 -1.40 0.37
CA THR A 149 10.27 -1.92 -0.81
C THR A 149 9.78 -1.25 -2.11
N PRO A 150 10.68 -0.65 -2.90
CA PRO A 150 10.35 0.01 -4.17
C PRO A 150 9.68 -0.93 -5.16
N ARG A 151 8.74 -0.38 -5.94
CA ARG A 151 8.08 -1.03 -7.07
C ARG A 151 7.86 0.00 -8.18
N ALA A 152 8.92 0.23 -8.96
CA ALA A 152 8.97 1.26 -9.99
C ALA A 152 7.85 1.09 -11.05
N GLU A 153 7.42 -0.15 -11.31
CA GLU A 153 6.33 -0.47 -12.22
C GLU A 153 4.96 0.07 -11.80
N PHE A 154 4.81 0.49 -10.54
CA PHE A 154 3.64 1.19 -10.00
C PHE A 154 3.94 2.64 -9.61
N GLY A 155 5.06 3.20 -10.09
CA GLY A 155 5.49 4.55 -9.72
C GLY A 155 5.85 4.70 -8.24
N LYS A 156 6.20 3.60 -7.58
CA LYS A 156 6.54 3.54 -6.16
C LYS A 156 8.05 3.48 -5.98
N TYR A 157 8.66 4.61 -5.64
CA TYR A 157 10.09 4.73 -5.37
C TYR A 157 10.34 5.00 -3.89
N TYR A 158 11.48 4.52 -3.38
CA TYR A 158 11.88 4.77 -2.00
C TYR A 158 12.02 6.28 -1.75
N GLY A 159 11.44 6.77 -0.66
CA GLY A 159 11.52 8.17 -0.24
C GLY A 159 10.49 9.10 -0.88
N ASN A 160 9.69 8.63 -1.84
CA ASN A 160 8.63 9.44 -2.43
C ASN A 160 7.53 9.76 -1.42
N LEU A 161 6.97 10.96 -1.49
CA LEU A 161 5.82 11.36 -0.68
C LEU A 161 4.56 10.68 -1.21
N SER A 162 3.77 10.08 -0.31
CA SER A 162 2.58 9.30 -0.64
C SER A 162 1.47 9.58 0.36
N ILE A 163 0.23 9.51 -0.13
CA ILE A 163 -0.95 9.24 0.70
C ILE A 163 -0.99 7.76 1.11
N PRO A 164 -1.76 7.38 2.13
CA PRO A 164 -2.01 5.97 2.44
C PRO A 164 -2.67 5.24 1.27
N VAL A 165 -2.02 4.20 0.76
CA VAL A 165 -2.48 3.46 -0.42
C VAL A 165 -1.96 2.02 -0.46
N GLY A 166 -2.88 1.07 -0.63
CA GLY A 166 -2.58 -0.36 -0.65
C GLY A 166 -3.27 -1.12 -1.76
N PHE A 167 -2.83 -2.36 -1.97
CA PHE A 167 -3.52 -3.29 -2.84
C PHE A 167 -4.72 -3.93 -2.13
N SER A 168 -5.72 -4.28 -2.94
CA SER A 168 -6.94 -4.97 -2.51
C SER A 168 -7.11 -6.29 -3.25
N LYS A 169 -7.91 -7.20 -2.67
CA LYS A 169 -8.31 -8.43 -3.37
C LYS A 169 -9.57 -8.17 -4.17
N LYS A 170 -9.71 -8.81 -5.33
CA LYS A 170 -10.97 -8.78 -6.07
C LYS A 170 -12.05 -9.50 -5.27
N GLY A 171 -13.20 -8.86 -5.09
CA GLY A 171 -14.33 -9.40 -4.33
C GLY A 171 -14.18 -9.35 -2.81
N GLU A 172 -13.12 -8.75 -2.29
CA GLU A 172 -12.98 -8.44 -0.87
C GLU A 172 -13.87 -7.27 -0.47
N SER A 173 -14.28 -7.24 0.81
CA SER A 173 -15.09 -6.15 1.32
C SER A 173 -14.32 -4.81 1.27
N ARG A 174 -15.05 -3.73 1.03
CA ARG A 174 -14.49 -2.38 1.10
C ARG A 174 -13.86 -2.12 2.47
N GLN A 175 -14.57 -2.50 3.54
CA GLN A 175 -14.09 -2.35 4.92
C GLN A 175 -12.74 -3.04 5.11
N ASP A 176 -12.57 -4.29 4.71
CA ASP A 176 -11.29 -4.99 4.84
C ASP A 176 -10.16 -4.27 4.09
N SER A 177 -10.44 -3.77 2.89
CA SER A 177 -9.46 -3.02 2.11
C SER A 177 -9.02 -1.72 2.81
N LEU A 178 -9.97 -0.96 3.36
CA LEU A 178 -9.72 0.28 4.09
C LEU A 178 -8.99 0.00 5.41
N THR A 179 -9.49 -0.96 6.19
CA THR A 179 -8.91 -1.42 7.44
C THR A 179 -7.45 -1.83 7.25
N ARG A 180 -7.13 -2.60 6.20
CA ARG A 180 -5.74 -2.99 5.90
C ARG A 180 -4.83 -1.78 5.69
N VAL A 181 -5.27 -0.81 4.88
CA VAL A 181 -4.47 0.39 4.59
C VAL A 181 -4.28 1.21 5.86
N LEU A 182 -5.35 1.44 6.63
CA LEU A 182 -5.26 2.19 7.88
C LEU A 182 -4.38 1.49 8.92
N GLN A 183 -4.56 0.19 9.16
CA GLN A 183 -3.74 -0.59 10.10
C GLN A 183 -2.25 -0.52 9.75
N ARG A 184 -1.92 -0.50 8.46
CA ARG A 184 -0.53 -0.55 8.00
C ARG A 184 0.12 0.81 7.79
N GLU A 185 -0.64 1.79 7.32
CA GLU A 185 -0.11 3.05 6.80
C GLU A 185 -0.49 4.27 7.63
N VAL A 186 -1.38 4.12 8.63
CA VAL A 186 -1.85 5.24 9.46
C VAL A 186 -1.84 4.92 10.95
N PHE A 187 -2.28 3.73 11.37
CA PHE A 187 -2.49 3.37 12.78
C PHE A 187 -1.70 2.10 13.16
N SER A 188 -0.46 1.99 12.70
CA SER A 188 0.37 0.80 12.93
C SER A 188 0.62 0.53 14.41
N ALA A 189 0.96 1.57 15.17
CA ALA A 189 1.15 1.45 16.61
C ALA A 189 -0.14 1.02 17.32
N LEU A 190 -1.27 1.68 17.03
CA LEU A 190 -2.57 1.31 17.61
C LEU A 190 -2.97 -0.12 17.27
N THR A 191 -2.67 -0.57 16.05
CA THR A 191 -2.95 -1.94 15.62
C THR A 191 -2.14 -2.95 16.43
N VAL A 192 -0.85 -2.69 16.68
CA VAL A 192 -0.02 -3.57 17.53
C VAL A 192 -0.54 -3.56 18.98
N GLU A 193 -1.01 -2.42 19.47
CA GLU A 193 -1.60 -2.30 20.80
C GLU A 193 -3.05 -2.83 20.90
N ARG A 194 -3.63 -3.30 19.79
CA ARG A 194 -5.04 -3.74 19.68
C ARG A 194 -6.07 -2.66 19.98
N GLU A 195 -5.70 -1.41 19.75
CA GLU A 195 -6.53 -0.21 19.92
C GLU A 195 -6.94 0.40 18.57
N PHE A 196 -7.01 -0.41 17.50
CA PHE A 196 -7.40 0.10 16.18
C PHE A 196 -8.85 0.63 16.22
N PRO A 197 -9.09 1.87 15.77
CA PRO A 197 -10.42 2.50 15.84
C PRO A 197 -11.30 2.05 14.67
N TYR A 198 -11.95 0.89 14.82
CA TYR A 198 -12.81 0.30 13.78
C TYR A 198 -14.02 1.18 13.45
N GLU A 199 -14.49 1.97 14.42
CA GLU A 199 -15.63 2.89 14.31
C GLU A 199 -15.45 3.97 13.24
N LEU A 200 -14.21 4.27 12.84
CA LEU A 200 -13.93 5.17 11.70
C LEU A 200 -14.51 4.66 10.38
N LEU A 201 -14.82 3.37 10.30
CA LEU A 201 -15.26 2.68 9.07
C LEU A 201 -16.73 2.23 9.14
N ASP A 202 -17.49 2.66 10.15
CA ASP A 202 -18.89 2.25 10.35
C ASP A 202 -19.88 2.95 9.38
N GLY A 203 -19.39 3.84 8.50
CA GLY A 203 -20.17 4.55 7.50
C GLY A 203 -20.16 3.95 6.09
N ASP A 204 -21.06 4.45 5.22
CA ASP A 204 -21.02 4.14 3.79
C ASP A 204 -19.98 5.00 3.05
N LEU A 205 -18.70 4.74 3.31
CA LEU A 205 -17.58 5.42 2.63
C LEU A 205 -17.59 5.09 1.14
N ARG A 206 -17.94 6.05 0.28
CA ARG A 206 -17.92 5.84 -1.18
C ARG A 206 -16.64 6.40 -1.78
N PRO A 207 -16.07 5.74 -2.80
CA PRO A 207 -14.93 6.31 -3.48
C PRO A 207 -15.39 7.55 -4.24
N PHE A 208 -14.67 8.66 -4.12
CA PHE A 208 -14.94 9.86 -4.90
C PHE A 208 -14.24 9.81 -6.27
N MET A 209 -13.24 8.95 -6.42
CA MET A 209 -12.40 8.85 -7.60
C MET A 209 -11.92 7.41 -7.82
N GLN A 210 -11.74 7.04 -9.10
CA GLN A 210 -11.00 5.87 -9.53
C GLN A 210 -9.82 6.30 -10.37
N LEU A 211 -8.62 5.94 -9.89
CA LEU A 211 -7.36 6.25 -10.54
C LEU A 211 -6.79 5.02 -11.23
N TYR A 212 -6.50 5.14 -12.53
CA TYR A 212 -5.86 4.09 -13.32
C TYR A 212 -4.34 4.28 -13.29
N LEU A 213 -3.64 3.33 -12.66
CA LEU A 213 -2.19 3.27 -12.46
C LEU A 213 -1.63 1.94 -12.98
N ALA A 214 -0.89 2.00 -14.08
CA ALA A 214 -0.43 0.85 -14.86
C ALA A 214 -1.55 -0.17 -15.12
N ASP A 215 -1.46 -1.37 -14.55
CA ASP A 215 -2.48 -2.45 -14.64
C ASP A 215 -3.46 -2.48 -13.44
N THR A 216 -3.46 -1.42 -12.61
CA THR A 216 -4.21 -1.30 -11.36
C THR A 216 -5.23 -0.17 -11.42
N VAL A 217 -6.46 -0.43 -10.96
CA VAL A 217 -7.43 0.64 -10.62
C VAL A 217 -7.44 0.81 -9.12
N VAL A 218 -7.16 2.04 -8.69
CA VAL A 218 -7.17 2.42 -7.29
C VAL A 218 -8.45 3.21 -7.03
N SER A 219 -9.31 2.69 -6.14
CA SER A 219 -10.46 3.44 -5.64
C SER A 219 -10.00 4.36 -4.51
N ILE A 220 -10.24 5.66 -4.65
CA ILE A 220 -9.79 6.69 -3.70
C ILE A 220 -10.98 7.14 -2.85
N TYR A 221 -10.81 7.10 -1.53
CA TYR A 221 -11.81 7.46 -0.55
C TYR A 221 -11.33 8.67 0.26
N HIS A 222 -12.27 9.46 0.75
CA HIS A 222 -12.01 10.47 1.77
C HIS A 222 -12.35 9.90 3.14
N LEU A 223 -11.48 10.13 4.11
CA LEU A 223 -11.70 9.80 5.51
C LEU A 223 -11.27 10.99 6.38
N GLU A 224 -12.22 11.59 7.06
CA GLU A 224 -11.94 12.55 8.13
C GLU A 224 -11.64 11.79 9.43
N ILE A 225 -10.58 12.19 10.15
CA ILE A 225 -10.23 11.57 11.43
C ILE A 225 -10.22 12.59 12.58
N PRO A 226 -10.74 12.23 13.76
CA PRO A 226 -10.67 13.07 14.95
C PRO A 226 -9.26 13.53 15.27
N TYR A 227 -9.12 14.77 15.77
CA TYR A 227 -7.82 15.36 16.07
C TYR A 227 -6.96 14.51 17.02
N GLN A 228 -7.58 13.84 18.00
CA GLN A 228 -6.88 12.98 18.96
C GLN A 228 -6.28 11.74 18.28
N LEU A 229 -6.95 11.21 17.24
CA LEU A 229 -6.44 10.09 16.45
C LEU A 229 -5.39 10.56 15.44
N ALA A 230 -5.58 11.74 14.86
CA ALA A 230 -4.62 12.38 13.96
C ALA A 230 -3.22 12.51 14.60
N GLN A 231 -3.15 12.86 15.89
CA GLN A 231 -1.90 12.94 16.64
C GLN A 231 -1.22 11.58 16.90
N ARG A 232 -1.98 10.48 16.81
CA ARG A 232 -1.50 9.11 17.01
C ARG A 232 -1.20 8.40 15.68
N ALA A 233 -1.27 9.12 14.56
CA ALA A 233 -0.97 8.55 13.26
C ALA A 233 0.52 8.16 13.16
N GLU A 234 0.79 6.87 13.01
CA GLU A 234 2.13 6.30 12.88
C GLU A 234 2.09 5.13 11.87
N SER A 235 3.14 5.04 11.07
CA SER A 235 3.37 3.92 10.15
C SER A 235 4.82 3.46 10.15
N TRP A 236 5.03 2.17 9.90
CA TRP A 236 6.35 1.59 9.64
C TRP A 236 6.69 1.47 8.15
N VAL A 237 5.79 1.92 7.27
CA VAL A 237 5.99 1.96 5.81
C VAL A 237 5.90 3.37 5.23
N LEU A 238 5.22 4.29 5.91
CA LEU A 238 5.24 5.73 5.63
C LEU A 238 5.91 6.47 6.80
N SER A 239 7.11 7.00 6.61
CA SER A 239 7.80 7.80 7.63
C SER A 239 7.41 9.27 7.57
N ASP A 240 7.65 10.02 8.65
CA ASP A 240 7.37 11.46 8.75
C ASP A 240 5.92 11.83 8.38
N LEU A 241 4.94 11.02 8.83
CA LEU A 241 3.53 11.29 8.61
C LEU A 241 3.17 12.70 9.13
N ARG A 242 2.59 13.50 8.25
CA ARG A 242 2.13 14.86 8.56
C ARG A 242 0.96 15.25 7.69
N PHE A 243 0.16 16.18 8.17
CA PHE A 243 -0.83 16.86 7.35
C PHE A 243 -0.14 17.95 6.54
N GLU A 244 -0.30 17.88 5.23
CA GLU A 244 0.27 18.82 4.27
C GLU A 244 -0.89 19.49 3.52
N ALA A 245 -0.83 20.82 3.41
CA ALA A 245 -1.82 21.57 2.65
C ALA A 245 -1.87 21.07 1.20
N ILE A 246 -3.07 20.88 0.67
CA ILE A 246 -3.29 20.30 -0.65
C ILE A 246 -2.71 21.19 -1.74
N GLU A 247 -2.77 22.50 -1.55
CA GLU A 247 -2.18 23.51 -2.43
C GLU A 247 -0.65 23.35 -2.53
N ASN A 248 0.02 22.95 -1.45
CA ASN A 248 1.47 22.70 -1.49
C ASN A 248 1.80 21.46 -2.32
N VAL A 249 0.97 20.42 -2.24
CA VAL A 249 1.12 19.21 -3.08
C VAL A 249 1.03 19.57 -4.57
N LEU A 250 0.16 20.51 -4.92
CA LEU A 250 -0.02 20.97 -6.29
C LEU A 250 1.08 21.95 -6.75
N ALA A 251 1.54 22.84 -5.87
CA ALA A 251 2.54 23.85 -6.21
C ALA A 251 3.97 23.29 -6.25
N GLU A 252 4.27 22.29 -5.42
CA GLU A 252 5.61 21.73 -5.26
C GLU A 252 5.82 20.43 -6.05
N SER A 253 4.94 20.11 -7.01
CA SER A 253 5.05 18.90 -7.83
C SER A 253 6.36 18.83 -8.65
N GLU A 254 7.00 19.96 -8.91
CA GLU A 254 8.29 20.04 -9.62
C GLU A 254 9.51 19.92 -8.70
N THR A 255 9.36 20.20 -7.40
CA THR A 255 10.47 20.27 -6.43
C THR A 255 10.49 19.10 -5.46
N LYS A 256 9.33 18.49 -5.20
CA LYS A 256 9.18 17.28 -4.39
C LYS A 256 8.83 16.09 -5.25
N THR A 257 9.38 14.93 -4.90
CA THR A 257 9.07 13.67 -5.56
C THR A 257 7.89 12.98 -4.88
N TYR A 258 6.71 13.12 -5.48
CA TYR A 258 5.51 12.38 -5.05
C TYR A 258 5.43 11.01 -5.73
N ARG A 259 4.74 10.07 -5.09
CA ARG A 259 4.36 8.79 -5.69
C ARG A 259 3.35 9.06 -6.82
N SER A 260 3.44 8.29 -7.91
CA SER A 260 2.49 8.40 -9.02
C SER A 260 1.05 8.28 -8.53
N GLY A 261 0.18 9.18 -8.99
CA GLY A 261 -1.21 9.25 -8.58
C GLY A 261 -1.53 10.27 -7.50
N VAL A 262 -0.56 10.70 -6.70
CA VAL A 262 -0.81 11.63 -5.57
C VAL A 262 -1.21 13.01 -6.08
N PHE A 263 -0.56 13.50 -7.13
CA PHE A 263 -0.87 14.80 -7.72
C PHE A 263 -2.29 14.82 -8.31
N GLU A 264 -2.66 13.77 -9.04
CA GLU A 264 -3.98 13.60 -9.63
C GLU A 264 -5.05 13.54 -8.54
N VAL A 265 -4.79 12.82 -7.45
CA VAL A 265 -5.67 12.79 -6.27
C VAL A 265 -5.83 14.17 -5.65
N ALA A 266 -4.73 14.90 -5.40
CA ALA A 266 -4.78 16.23 -4.81
C ALA A 266 -5.59 17.21 -5.66
N LYS A 267 -5.37 17.19 -6.97
CA LYS A 267 -6.06 18.05 -7.93
C LYS A 267 -7.57 17.81 -7.92
N HIS A 268 -7.98 16.55 -7.96
CA HIS A 268 -9.40 16.19 -7.98
C HIS A 268 -10.08 16.28 -6.62
N TYR A 269 -9.31 16.23 -5.53
CA TYR A 269 -9.87 16.39 -4.19
C TYR A 269 -10.39 17.81 -3.93
N ILE A 270 -9.74 18.86 -4.49
CA ILE A 270 -10.25 20.24 -4.39
C ILE A 270 -11.65 20.39 -5.02
N ASP A 271 -11.85 19.75 -6.18
CA ASP A 271 -13.17 19.72 -6.82
C ASP A 271 -14.19 18.93 -6.00
N PHE A 272 -13.75 17.88 -5.30
CA PHE A 272 -14.59 17.07 -4.44
C PHE A 272 -15.01 17.80 -3.16
N SER A 273 -14.06 18.41 -2.44
CA SER A 273 -14.33 19.14 -1.19
C SER A 273 -15.28 20.33 -1.41
N SER A 274 -15.12 21.03 -2.55
CA SER A 274 -16.00 22.15 -2.91
C SER A 274 -17.42 21.75 -3.32
N ARG A 275 -17.65 20.52 -3.79
CA ARG A 275 -18.96 20.03 -4.24
C ARG A 275 -19.71 19.22 -3.16
N GLY A 276 -19.02 18.80 -2.10
CA GLY A 276 -19.54 17.89 -1.09
C GLY A 276 -19.85 16.49 -1.63
N LEU A 277 -20.38 15.62 -0.76
CA LEU A 277 -20.75 14.21 -1.04
C LEU A 277 -21.96 14.05 -1.98
N VAL A 278 -22.15 14.92 -2.97
CA VAL A 278 -23.20 14.74 -3.98
C VAL A 278 -22.89 13.46 -4.76
N GLN A 279 -23.89 12.58 -4.89
CA GLN A 279 -23.80 11.27 -5.56
C GLN A 279 -23.50 11.43 -7.06
N VAL A 280 -22.26 11.75 -7.38
CA VAL A 280 -21.71 11.70 -8.73
C VAL A 280 -21.02 10.34 -8.85
N PRO A 281 -21.13 9.63 -10.00
CA PRO A 281 -20.25 8.49 -10.26
C PRO A 281 -18.79 8.87 -9.98
N PRO A 282 -17.96 7.95 -9.44
CA PRO A 282 -16.59 8.28 -9.08
C PRO A 282 -15.86 8.83 -10.30
N LEU A 283 -15.13 9.92 -10.10
CA LEU A 283 -14.36 10.53 -11.18
C LEU A 283 -13.33 9.54 -11.71
N LEU A 284 -13.34 9.31 -13.02
CA LEU A 284 -12.32 8.49 -13.67
C LEU A 284 -11.12 9.37 -13.99
N SER A 285 -9.93 8.95 -13.55
CA SER A 285 -8.69 9.65 -13.87
C SER A 285 -7.59 8.66 -14.22
N ILE A 286 -6.71 9.07 -15.12
CA ILE A 286 -5.57 8.28 -15.58
C ILE A 286 -4.32 8.94 -15.03
N SER A 287 -3.42 8.14 -14.46
CA SER A 287 -2.17 8.70 -13.99
C SER A 287 -1.25 9.12 -15.14
N ASP A 288 -0.43 10.14 -14.89
CA ASP A 288 0.64 10.57 -15.80
C ASP A 288 1.59 9.43 -16.16
N LEU A 289 1.79 8.46 -15.26
CA LEU A 289 2.55 7.25 -15.55
C LEU A 289 1.97 6.47 -16.75
N ASN A 290 0.65 6.33 -16.82
CA ASN A 290 -0.03 5.64 -17.91
C ASN A 290 0.03 6.44 -19.21
N LEU A 291 -0.06 7.76 -19.13
CA LEU A 291 0.08 8.65 -20.28
C LEU A 291 1.50 8.55 -20.87
N ALA A 292 2.52 8.45 -20.01
CA ALA A 292 3.90 8.22 -20.44
C ALA A 292 4.09 6.85 -21.12
N PHE A 293 3.42 5.80 -20.64
CA PHE A 293 3.48 4.46 -21.25
C PHE A 293 2.69 4.33 -22.56
N ASN A 294 1.56 5.03 -22.69
CA ASN A 294 0.72 4.96 -23.88
C ASN A 294 -0.08 6.27 -24.09
N PRO A 295 0.47 7.23 -24.86
CA PRO A 295 -0.18 8.51 -25.15
C PRO A 295 -1.55 8.36 -25.84
N ALA A 296 -1.83 7.21 -26.46
CA ALA A 296 -3.12 6.95 -27.11
C ALA A 296 -4.25 6.68 -26.11
N LEU A 297 -3.95 6.34 -24.84
CA LEU A 297 -4.96 6.13 -23.79
C LEU A 297 -5.73 7.42 -23.44
N ALA A 298 -5.14 8.59 -23.68
CA ALA A 298 -5.80 9.88 -23.52
C ALA A 298 -7.07 10.02 -24.40
N ARG A 299 -7.23 9.22 -25.46
CA ARG A 299 -8.38 9.30 -26.39
C ARG A 299 -9.53 8.35 -26.03
N ILE A 300 -9.33 7.40 -25.12
CA ILE A 300 -10.31 6.37 -24.79
C ILE A 300 -11.15 6.75 -23.56
N TYR A 301 -10.63 7.62 -22.71
CA TYR A 301 -11.21 7.96 -21.40
C TYR A 301 -11.48 9.46 -21.20
N VAL A 302 -11.34 10.27 -22.26
CA VAL A 302 -11.80 11.68 -22.32
C VAL A 302 -13.12 11.73 -23.08
#